data_AF-A0A2V1DKV4-F1
#
_entry.id   AF-A0A2V1DKV4-F1
#
_cell.length_a   1.000
_cell.length_b   1.000
_cell.length_c   1.000
_cell.angle_alpha   90.00
_cell.angle_beta   90.00
_cell.angle_gamma   90.00
#
_symmetry.space_group_name_H-M   'P 1'
#
loop_
_entity.id
_entity.type
_entity.pdbx_description
1 polymer ?
#
loop_
_entity_poly.entity_id
_entity_poly.type
_entity_poly.pdbx_seq_one_letter_code
_entity_poly.pdbx_strand_id
1 'polypeptide(L)'
;MPFDRQARLETLHLMKPRCRVCARALRTTMDNFVDRLCMDHDKSSTTTEAVLGRICIGIQDALEDRLRLTMWSRWEPYPSHLSSEQHWWWKRMMIFSDMCRISFDYLWHLVIPHIIDSPVVPVARVREIEFCTAQYYGYWHCAYVITLQDGSFYVFDPTGVQFGPQWPLLAPLDVYEFRMHRPWQFRVFQVGHYYETRERDDSHEALIKSRFKSWDLVRFKLGILPRVEEEE
;
A
#
# COMPACT_ATOMS: atom_id res chain seq x y z
N MET A 1 -18.39 2.08 2.21
CA MET A 1 -18.77 3.20 1.32
C MET A 1 -19.33 2.64 0.03
N PRO A 2 -20.49 3.08 -0.48
CA PRO A 2 -20.87 2.72 -1.84
C PRO A 2 -20.07 3.62 -2.78
N PHE A 3 -18.81 3.25 -3.03
CA PHE A 3 -18.18 3.68 -4.28
C PHE A 3 -19.15 3.34 -5.40
N ASP A 4 -19.31 4.23 -6.36
CA ASP A 4 -20.13 3.93 -7.52
C ASP A 4 -19.55 2.70 -8.22
N ARG A 5 -20.24 1.58 -8.01
CA ARG A 5 -19.89 0.27 -8.52
C ARG A 5 -19.74 0.34 -10.03
N GLN A 6 -20.62 1.11 -10.68
CA GLN A 6 -20.63 1.28 -12.13
C GLN A 6 -19.39 2.05 -12.59
N ALA A 7 -19.05 3.16 -11.93
CA ALA A 7 -17.83 3.91 -12.23
C ALA A 7 -16.54 3.06 -12.10
N ARG A 8 -16.48 2.17 -11.09
CA ARG A 8 -15.37 1.22 -10.92
C ARG A 8 -15.29 0.21 -12.07
N LEU A 9 -16.43 -0.34 -12.50
CA LEU A 9 -16.48 -1.29 -13.62
C LEU A 9 -16.06 -0.62 -14.93
N GLU A 10 -16.56 0.58 -15.21
CA GLU A 10 -16.17 1.37 -16.38
C GLU A 10 -14.67 1.66 -16.40
N THR A 11 -14.12 2.01 -15.24
CA THR A 11 -12.67 2.18 -15.08
C THR A 11 -11.92 0.91 -15.43
N LEU A 12 -12.33 -0.26 -14.91
CA LEU A 12 -11.66 -1.54 -15.21
C LEU A 12 -11.80 -1.98 -16.67
N HIS A 13 -12.93 -1.74 -17.31
CA HIS A 13 -13.17 -2.10 -18.71
C HIS A 13 -12.24 -1.40 -19.69
N LEU A 14 -11.87 -0.16 -19.38
CA LEU A 14 -11.00 0.67 -20.22
C LEU A 14 -9.51 0.48 -19.91
N MET A 15 -9.17 -0.37 -18.94
CA MET A 15 -7.82 -0.44 -18.41
C MET A 15 -6.97 -1.54 -19.03
N LYS A 16 -5.81 -1.12 -19.52
CA LYS A 16 -4.68 -2.00 -19.80
C LYS A 16 -4.08 -2.55 -18.50
N PRO A 17 -3.37 -3.70 -18.56
CA PRO A 17 -2.56 -4.17 -17.45
C PRO A 17 -1.63 -3.07 -16.92
N ARG A 18 -1.41 -3.03 -15.60
CA ARG A 18 -0.60 -1.98 -14.95
C ARG A 18 0.40 -2.55 -13.96
N CYS A 19 1.56 -1.90 -13.87
CA CYS A 19 2.54 -2.17 -12.84
C CYS A 19 1.93 -1.92 -11.47
N ARG A 20 2.03 -2.88 -10.56
CA ARG A 20 1.51 -2.79 -9.21
C ARG A 20 2.18 -1.70 -8.37
N VAL A 21 3.44 -1.38 -8.65
CA VAL A 21 4.19 -0.34 -7.92
C VAL A 21 3.82 1.05 -8.42
N CYS A 22 4.12 1.36 -9.69
CA CYS A 22 3.99 2.71 -10.24
C CYS A 22 2.71 2.98 -11.05
N ALA A 23 1.82 2.00 -11.17
CA ALA A 23 0.60 2.07 -11.97
C ALA A 23 0.79 2.35 -13.47
N ARG A 24 2.02 2.27 -14.00
CA ARG A 24 2.29 2.45 -15.44
C ARG A 24 1.63 1.31 -16.23
N ALA A 25 1.02 1.64 -17.37
CA ALA A 25 0.48 0.62 -18.27
C ALA A 25 1.61 -0.28 -18.80
N LEU A 26 1.42 -1.59 -18.69
CA LEU A 26 2.34 -2.60 -19.20
C LEU A 26 2.17 -2.70 -20.72
N ARG A 27 3.29 -2.88 -21.43
CA ARG A 27 3.32 -2.82 -22.90
C ARG A 27 3.00 -4.16 -23.53
N THR A 28 3.20 -5.27 -22.83
CA THR A 28 3.04 -6.62 -23.40
C THR A 28 2.35 -7.58 -22.44
N THR A 29 1.82 -8.68 -22.99
CA THR A 29 1.36 -9.86 -22.23
C THR A 29 2.51 -10.69 -21.65
N MET A 30 3.77 -10.37 -22.00
CA MET A 30 4.98 -11.08 -21.54
C MET A 30 5.67 -10.44 -20.33
N ASP A 31 5.23 -9.26 -19.91
CA ASP A 31 5.68 -8.67 -18.63
C ASP A 31 5.28 -9.62 -17.50
N ASN A 32 6.22 -9.91 -16.57
CA ASN A 32 6.16 -10.98 -15.56
C ASN A 32 4.80 -11.03 -14.83
N PHE A 33 3.85 -11.77 -15.41
CA PHE A 33 2.42 -11.61 -15.12
C PHE A 33 2.06 -12.06 -13.70
N VAL A 34 2.94 -12.90 -13.12
CA VAL A 34 2.84 -13.40 -11.76
C VAL A 34 2.86 -12.25 -10.75
N ASP A 35 3.76 -11.28 -10.95
CA ASP A 35 3.97 -10.18 -9.99
C ASP A 35 3.39 -8.84 -10.48
N ARG A 36 2.99 -8.74 -11.76
CA ARG A 36 2.42 -7.54 -12.40
C ARG A 36 3.34 -6.32 -12.24
N LEU A 37 4.63 -6.50 -12.56
CA LEU A 37 5.65 -5.47 -12.46
C LEU A 37 6.07 -5.02 -13.86
N CYS A 38 6.36 -3.74 -14.03
CA CYS A 38 7.10 -3.29 -15.22
C CYS A 38 8.59 -3.60 -15.03
N MET A 39 9.36 -3.50 -16.11
CA MET A 39 10.81 -3.74 -16.09
C MET A 39 11.54 -2.91 -15.04
N ASP A 40 11.10 -1.67 -14.77
CA ASP A 40 11.74 -0.80 -13.78
C ASP A 40 11.59 -1.33 -12.34
N HIS A 41 10.53 -2.09 -12.06
CA HIS A 41 10.20 -2.59 -10.72
C HIS A 41 10.32 -4.11 -10.59
N ASP A 42 10.73 -4.80 -11.65
CA ASP A 42 10.87 -6.26 -11.64
C ASP A 42 11.95 -6.74 -10.66
N LYS A 43 12.08 -8.05 -10.49
CA LYS A 43 13.04 -8.66 -9.55
C LYS A 43 14.51 -8.43 -9.93
N SER A 44 14.81 -8.14 -11.19
CA SER A 44 16.17 -7.87 -11.67
C SER A 44 16.60 -6.43 -11.39
N SER A 45 15.64 -5.51 -11.29
CA SER A 45 15.92 -4.11 -10.97
C SER A 45 16.37 -3.92 -9.52
N THR A 46 17.57 -3.39 -9.36
CA THR A 46 18.23 -3.09 -8.08
C THR A 46 18.12 -1.61 -7.69
N THR A 47 17.36 -0.81 -8.44
CA THR A 47 17.16 0.60 -8.09
C THR A 47 16.45 0.73 -6.74
N THR A 48 16.73 1.83 -6.02
CA THR A 48 16.09 2.12 -4.73
C THR A 48 14.57 2.08 -4.83
N GLU A 49 13.99 2.66 -5.88
CA GLU A 49 12.55 2.65 -6.13
C GLU A 49 12.01 1.23 -6.34
N ALA A 50 12.74 0.37 -7.06
CA ALA A 50 12.36 -1.02 -7.28
C ALA A 50 12.37 -1.84 -5.99
N VAL A 51 13.45 -1.71 -5.20
CA VAL A 51 13.56 -2.36 -3.89
C VAL A 51 12.46 -1.90 -2.96
N LEU A 52 12.29 -0.58 -2.81
CA LEU A 52 11.25 0.00 -1.95
C LEU A 52 9.85 -0.42 -2.42
N GLY A 53 9.61 -0.44 -3.73
CA GLY A 53 8.35 -0.88 -4.33
C GLY A 53 8.01 -2.33 -4.00
N ARG A 54 9.00 -3.23 -4.01
CA ARG A 54 8.82 -4.64 -3.61
C ARG A 54 8.53 -4.79 -2.11
N ILE A 55 9.17 -3.98 -1.26
CA ILE A 55 8.85 -3.91 0.17
C ILE A 55 7.39 -3.47 0.35
N CYS A 56 6.99 -2.39 -0.31
CA CYS A 56 5.61 -1.88 -0.31
C CYS A 56 4.59 -2.93 -0.80
N ILE A 57 4.94 -3.75 -1.78
CA ILE A 57 4.12 -4.87 -2.25
C ILE A 57 3.90 -5.90 -1.13
N GLY A 58 4.96 -6.36 -0.48
CA GLY A 58 4.85 -7.36 0.57
C GLY A 58 4.02 -6.86 1.75
N ILE A 59 4.16 -5.57 2.07
CA ILE A 59 3.32 -4.88 3.05
C ILE A 59 1.84 -4.89 2.64
N GLN A 60 1.56 -4.48 1.40
CA GLN A 60 0.20 -4.39 0.90
C GLN A 60 -0.47 -5.77 0.84
N ASP A 61 0.28 -6.83 0.53
CA ASP A 61 -0.21 -8.21 0.57
C ASP A 61 -0.45 -8.72 1.99
N ALA A 62 0.44 -8.40 2.95
CA ALA A 62 0.22 -8.74 4.35
C ALA A 62 -1.04 -8.05 4.90
N LEU A 63 -1.24 -6.78 4.55
CA LEU A 63 -2.48 -6.05 4.85
C LEU A 63 -3.68 -6.74 4.18
N GLU A 64 -3.60 -7.05 2.89
CA GLU A 64 -4.67 -7.73 2.15
C GLU A 64 -5.07 -9.07 2.80
N ASP A 65 -4.08 -9.92 3.12
CA ASP A 65 -4.28 -11.21 3.79
C ASP A 65 -4.99 -11.02 5.13
N ARG A 66 -4.60 -10.00 5.91
CA ARG A 66 -5.25 -9.69 7.18
C ARG A 66 -6.69 -9.24 7.00
N LEU A 67 -6.95 -8.35 6.04
CA LEU A 67 -8.29 -7.83 5.74
C LEU A 67 -9.23 -8.96 5.30
N ARG A 68 -8.71 -9.93 4.55
CA ARG A 68 -9.48 -11.14 4.15
C ARG A 68 -9.94 -11.97 5.33
N LEU A 69 -9.11 -12.10 6.37
CA LEU A 69 -9.46 -12.86 7.57
C LEU A 69 -10.55 -12.17 8.41
N THR A 70 -10.62 -10.84 8.38
CA THR A 70 -11.55 -10.07 9.22
C THR A 70 -12.85 -9.69 8.50
N MET A 71 -12.87 -9.70 7.16
CA MET A 71 -13.98 -9.14 6.37
C MET A 71 -14.63 -10.10 5.37
N TRP A 72 -14.38 -11.40 5.45
CA TRP A 72 -14.86 -12.39 4.47
C TRP A 72 -16.36 -12.30 4.12
N SER A 73 -17.21 -11.86 5.05
CA SER A 73 -18.66 -11.80 4.86
C SER A 73 -19.17 -10.63 4.00
N ARG A 74 -18.34 -9.65 3.65
CA ARG A 74 -18.77 -8.43 2.93
C ARG A 74 -18.51 -8.44 1.41
N TRP A 75 -18.13 -9.58 0.86
CA TRP A 75 -17.61 -9.63 -0.51
C TRP A 75 -18.77 -9.82 -1.48
N GLU A 76 -19.05 -8.78 -2.26
CA GLU A 76 -20.02 -8.85 -3.34
C GLU A 76 -19.61 -9.90 -4.40
N PRO A 77 -20.59 -10.55 -5.05
CA PRO A 77 -20.31 -11.47 -6.14
C PRO A 77 -19.54 -10.75 -7.27
N TYR A 78 -18.53 -11.45 -7.79
CA TYR A 78 -17.71 -10.97 -8.89
C TYR A 78 -18.55 -10.72 -10.14
N PRO A 79 -18.36 -9.60 -10.84
CA PRO A 79 -18.94 -9.44 -12.17
C PRO A 79 -18.34 -10.50 -13.09
N SER A 80 -19.18 -11.37 -13.66
CA SER A 80 -18.76 -12.53 -14.45
C SER A 80 -18.10 -12.17 -15.78
N HIS A 81 -18.29 -10.94 -16.26
CA HIS A 81 -17.80 -10.46 -17.54
C HIS A 81 -16.37 -9.88 -17.50
N LEU A 82 -15.75 -9.81 -16.31
CA LEU A 82 -14.39 -9.30 -16.18
C LEU A 82 -13.36 -10.36 -16.58
N SER A 83 -12.26 -9.93 -17.18
CA SER A 83 -11.07 -10.77 -17.37
C SER A 83 -10.43 -11.13 -16.02
N SER A 84 -9.59 -12.16 -15.98
CA SER A 84 -8.89 -12.56 -14.74
C SER A 84 -8.04 -11.43 -14.14
N GLU A 85 -7.52 -10.53 -14.98
CA GLU A 85 -6.82 -9.35 -14.53
C GLU A 85 -7.74 -8.30 -13.92
N GLN A 86 -8.84 -8.00 -14.59
CA GLN A 86 -9.85 -7.08 -14.06
C GLN A 86 -10.44 -7.62 -12.76
N HIS A 87 -10.61 -8.94 -12.63
CA HIS A 87 -11.00 -9.57 -11.37
C HIS A 87 -9.98 -9.34 -10.27
N TRP A 88 -8.69 -9.43 -10.57
CA TRP A 88 -7.63 -9.21 -9.58
C TRP A 88 -7.67 -7.77 -9.04
N TRP A 89 -7.80 -6.78 -9.93
CA TRP A 89 -7.92 -5.38 -9.54
C TRP A 89 -9.21 -5.09 -8.80
N TRP A 90 -10.34 -5.59 -9.31
CA TRP A 90 -11.64 -5.51 -8.64
C TRP A 90 -11.53 -5.99 -7.19
N LYS A 91 -10.92 -7.16 -7.00
CA LYS A 91 -10.73 -7.76 -5.69
C LYS A 91 -9.98 -6.82 -4.74
N ARG A 92 -8.85 -6.26 -5.16
CA ARG A 92 -8.07 -5.33 -4.33
C ARG A 92 -8.85 -4.06 -4.05
N MET A 93 -9.49 -3.48 -5.06
CA MET A 93 -10.31 -2.28 -4.90
C MET A 93 -11.39 -2.48 -3.82
N MET A 94 -12.04 -3.64 -3.80
CA MET A 94 -13.06 -3.98 -2.80
C MET A 94 -12.48 -4.26 -1.43
N ILE A 95 -11.31 -4.91 -1.34
CA ILE A 95 -10.64 -5.14 -0.05
C ILE A 95 -10.27 -3.82 0.63
N PHE A 96 -9.76 -2.87 -0.15
CA PHE A 96 -9.23 -1.62 0.39
C PHE A 96 -10.28 -0.51 0.56
N SER A 97 -11.47 -0.64 -0.04
CA SER A 97 -12.48 0.44 -0.09
C SER A 97 -13.03 0.94 1.23
N ASP A 98 -12.93 0.16 2.30
CA ASP A 98 -13.44 0.55 3.63
C ASP A 98 -12.33 0.73 4.66
N MET A 99 -11.06 0.65 4.23
CA MET A 99 -9.96 0.37 5.16
C MET A 99 -8.88 1.44 5.20
N CYS A 100 -9.03 2.61 4.56
CA CYS A 100 -8.07 3.72 4.70
C CYS A 100 -7.73 3.98 6.19
N ARG A 101 -8.75 4.17 7.04
CA ARG A 101 -8.54 4.50 8.46
C ARG A 101 -8.12 3.31 9.33
N ILE A 102 -8.49 2.08 8.96
CA ILE A 102 -8.08 0.87 9.69
C ILE A 102 -6.65 0.45 9.30
N SER A 103 -6.29 0.68 8.04
CA SER A 103 -4.94 0.49 7.54
C SER A 103 -3.96 1.40 8.26
N PHE A 104 -4.38 2.61 8.66
CA PHE A 104 -3.56 3.52 9.44
C PHE A 104 -3.04 2.89 10.74
N ASP A 105 -3.95 2.47 11.63
CA ASP A 105 -3.57 1.87 12.92
C ASP A 105 -2.73 0.59 12.71
N TYR A 106 -3.10 -0.22 11.72
CA TYR A 106 -2.38 -1.48 11.44
C TYR A 106 -0.98 -1.25 10.89
N LEU A 107 -0.83 -0.40 9.88
CA LEU A 107 0.43 -0.18 9.16
C LEU A 107 1.44 0.58 10.03
N TRP A 108 0.97 1.53 10.84
CA TRP A 108 1.86 2.26 11.72
C TRP A 108 2.59 1.32 12.69
N HIS A 109 1.83 0.44 13.36
CA HIS A 109 2.38 -0.42 14.40
C HIS A 109 3.14 -1.63 13.87
N LEU A 110 2.86 -2.08 12.64
CA LEU A 110 3.39 -3.34 12.14
C LEU A 110 4.32 -3.19 10.95
N VAL A 111 4.40 -2.03 10.30
CA VAL A 111 5.08 -1.93 9.02
C VAL A 111 6.11 -0.82 9.00
N ILE A 112 5.76 0.37 9.47
CA ILE A 112 6.66 1.53 9.41
C ILE A 112 8.00 1.29 10.12
N PRO A 113 8.07 0.64 11.30
CA PRO A 113 9.35 0.30 11.92
C PRO A 113 10.27 -0.51 10.99
N HIS A 114 9.72 -1.46 10.22
CA HIS A 114 10.52 -2.29 9.32
C HIS A 114 10.96 -1.58 8.04
N ILE A 115 10.20 -0.58 7.58
CA ILE A 115 10.65 0.31 6.50
C ILE A 115 11.82 1.16 7.00
N ILE A 116 11.72 1.71 8.22
CA ILE A 116 12.75 2.55 8.84
C ILE A 116 14.02 1.74 9.12
N ASP A 117 13.89 0.52 9.64
CA ASP A 117 15.00 -0.34 10.03
C ASP A 117 15.57 -1.17 8.87
N SER A 118 15.09 -0.98 7.63
CA SER A 118 15.54 -1.76 6.49
C SER A 118 17.01 -1.46 6.17
N PRO A 119 17.91 -2.46 6.19
CA PRO A 119 19.31 -2.24 5.83
C PRO A 119 19.51 -2.04 4.32
N VAL A 120 18.47 -2.30 3.52
CA VAL A 120 18.55 -2.27 2.05
C VAL A 120 18.22 -0.89 1.49
N VAL A 121 17.32 -0.16 2.16
CA VAL A 121 16.90 1.19 1.74
C VAL A 121 17.13 2.14 2.91
N PRO A 122 18.06 3.13 2.79
CA PRO A 122 18.38 4.03 3.89
C PRO A 122 17.27 5.07 4.10
N VAL A 123 16.23 4.68 4.82
CA VAL A 123 15.08 5.54 5.17
C VAL A 123 15.48 6.46 6.31
N ALA A 124 15.38 7.77 6.09
CA ALA A 124 15.63 8.79 7.11
C ALA A 124 14.40 9.05 7.98
N ARG A 125 13.20 9.08 7.36
CA ARG A 125 11.95 9.40 8.04
C ARG A 125 10.75 8.89 7.27
N VAL A 126 9.70 8.49 7.99
CA VAL A 126 8.36 8.31 7.43
C VAL A 126 7.41 9.32 8.07
N ARG A 127 6.58 9.98 7.25
CA ARG A 127 5.52 10.89 7.70
C ARG A 127 4.19 10.45 7.13
N GLU A 128 3.13 10.61 7.91
CA GLU A 128 1.78 10.48 7.39
C GLU A 128 1.36 11.76 6.69
N ILE A 129 0.59 11.60 5.61
CA ILE A 129 -0.16 12.67 4.97
C ILE A 129 -1.64 12.28 4.87
N GLU A 130 -2.52 13.21 5.20
CA GLU A 130 -3.94 13.11 4.90
C GLU A 130 -4.30 14.05 3.75
N PHE A 131 -5.11 13.56 2.81
CA PHE A 131 -5.64 14.36 1.71
C PHE A 131 -7.05 13.96 1.29
N CYS A 132 -7.76 14.86 0.61
CA CYS A 132 -9.06 14.59 0.00
C CYS A 132 -8.92 14.75 -1.51
N THR A 133 -9.24 13.72 -2.28
CA THR A 133 -9.25 13.88 -3.75
C THR A 133 -10.55 14.57 -4.18
N ALA A 134 -10.51 15.33 -5.26
CA ALA A 134 -11.71 15.98 -5.82
C ALA A 134 -12.82 14.97 -6.22
N GLN A 135 -12.43 13.74 -6.57
CA GLN A 135 -13.37 12.67 -6.95
C GLN A 135 -14.14 12.09 -5.76
N TYR A 136 -13.68 12.34 -4.53
CA TYR A 136 -14.23 11.75 -3.30
C TYR A 136 -14.47 12.83 -2.23
N TYR A 137 -15.13 13.92 -2.61
CA TYR A 137 -15.40 15.07 -1.74
C TYR A 137 -15.97 14.63 -0.38
N GLY A 138 -15.33 15.08 0.70
CA GLY A 138 -15.72 14.76 2.08
C GLY A 138 -15.01 13.55 2.70
N TYR A 139 -14.17 12.84 1.95
CA TYR A 139 -13.41 11.69 2.46
C TYR A 139 -11.92 11.96 2.49
N TRP A 140 -11.35 11.86 3.69
CA TRP A 140 -9.91 11.93 3.91
C TRP A 140 -9.27 10.55 3.65
N HIS A 141 -8.14 10.58 2.95
CA HIS A 141 -7.30 9.44 2.63
C HIS A 141 -5.93 9.60 3.25
N CYS A 142 -5.37 8.52 3.78
CA CYS A 142 -4.05 8.51 4.39
C CYS A 142 -3.03 7.84 3.46
N ALA A 143 -1.86 8.45 3.32
CA ALA A 143 -0.69 7.85 2.70
C ALA A 143 0.58 8.19 3.51
N TYR A 144 1.72 7.63 3.14
CA TYR A 144 2.98 7.80 3.86
C TYR A 144 4.05 8.40 2.96
N VAL A 145 4.61 9.54 3.36
CA VAL A 145 5.80 10.14 2.74
C VAL A 145 7.04 9.52 3.37
N ILE A 146 7.78 8.76 2.57
CA ILE A 146 9.07 8.17 2.90
C ILE A 146 10.17 9.13 2.42
N THR A 147 10.97 9.61 3.35
CA THR A 147 12.16 10.43 3.09
C THR A 147 13.39 9.56 3.23
N LEU A 148 14.22 9.49 2.19
CA LEU A 148 15.48 8.75 2.22
C LEU A 148 16.63 9.64 2.75
N GLN A 149 17.75 9.03 3.14
CA GLN A 149 18.93 9.75 3.62
C GLN A 149 19.56 10.66 2.56
N ASP A 150 19.38 10.35 1.27
CA ASP A 150 19.84 11.19 0.15
C ASP A 150 18.92 12.40 -0.13
N GLY A 151 17.83 12.56 0.63
CA GLY A 151 16.85 13.63 0.46
C GLY A 151 15.73 13.33 -0.54
N SER A 152 15.70 12.15 -1.16
CA SER A 152 14.61 11.73 -2.05
C SER A 152 13.31 11.50 -1.29
N PHE A 153 12.18 11.81 -1.92
CA PHE A 153 10.84 11.65 -1.35
C PHE A 153 9.98 10.71 -2.19
N TYR A 154 9.39 9.72 -1.52
CA TYR A 154 8.42 8.80 -2.12
C TYR A 154 7.12 8.83 -1.33
N VAL A 155 5.99 8.64 -2.01
CA VAL A 155 4.70 8.39 -1.37
C VAL A 155 4.38 6.91 -1.50
N PHE A 156 4.24 6.26 -0.36
CA PHE A 156 3.69 4.92 -0.21
C PHE A 156 2.21 5.01 0.13
N ASP A 157 1.37 4.49 -0.76
CA ASP A 157 -0.08 4.45 -0.58
C ASP A 157 -0.62 3.01 -0.67
N PRO A 158 -0.67 2.30 0.48
CA PRO A 158 -1.11 0.91 0.53
C PRO A 158 -2.57 0.71 0.13
N THR A 159 -3.40 1.74 0.28
CA THR A 159 -4.85 1.64 0.06
C THR A 159 -5.33 2.43 -1.15
N GLY A 160 -4.46 3.20 -1.82
CA GLY A 160 -4.79 4.03 -2.99
C GLY A 160 -5.43 3.28 -4.13
N VAL A 161 -5.14 1.99 -4.27
CA VAL A 161 -5.81 1.11 -5.23
C VAL A 161 -7.34 1.14 -5.10
N GLN A 162 -7.91 1.50 -3.95
CA GLN A 162 -9.37 1.67 -3.78
C GLN A 162 -9.99 2.70 -4.74
N PHE A 163 -9.19 3.65 -5.22
CA PHE A 163 -9.56 4.69 -6.19
C PHE A 163 -9.34 4.25 -7.64
N GLY A 164 -8.71 3.09 -7.82
CA GLY A 164 -8.51 2.42 -9.10
C GLY A 164 -7.05 2.05 -9.38
N PRO A 165 -6.81 1.18 -10.38
CA PRO A 165 -5.46 0.68 -10.70
C PRO A 165 -4.46 1.73 -11.22
N GLN A 166 -4.90 2.96 -11.47
CA GLN A 166 -4.07 4.10 -11.89
C GLN A 166 -3.35 4.78 -10.72
N TRP A 167 -3.74 4.44 -9.48
CA TRP A 167 -3.11 4.92 -8.27
C TRP A 167 -1.88 4.05 -7.95
N PRO A 168 -0.67 4.64 -7.95
CA PRO A 168 0.55 3.91 -7.67
C PRO A 168 0.58 3.54 -6.18
N LEU A 169 1.09 2.34 -5.90
CA LEU A 169 1.44 1.92 -4.56
C LEU A 169 2.64 2.71 -4.02
N LEU A 170 3.60 3.00 -4.90
CA LEU A 170 4.77 3.81 -4.60
C LEU A 170 5.06 4.72 -5.80
N ALA A 171 5.27 6.01 -5.55
CA ALA A 171 5.75 6.94 -6.55
C ALA A 171 6.60 8.05 -5.91
N PRO A 172 7.49 8.70 -6.68
CA PRO A 172 8.08 9.97 -6.29
C PRO A 172 7.01 10.99 -5.86
N LEU A 173 7.31 11.82 -4.86
CA LEU A 173 6.34 12.76 -4.28
C LEU A 173 5.74 13.70 -5.33
N ASP A 174 6.58 14.28 -6.19
CA ASP A 174 6.19 15.16 -7.29
C ASP A 174 5.23 14.47 -8.27
N VAL A 175 5.51 13.21 -8.61
CA VAL A 175 4.65 12.38 -9.48
C VAL A 175 3.31 12.06 -8.80
N TYR A 176 3.32 11.85 -7.48
CA TYR A 176 2.13 11.51 -6.72
C TYR A 176 1.21 12.74 -6.53
N GLU A 177 1.77 13.93 -6.30
CA GLU A 177 1.05 15.20 -6.15
C GLU A 177 0.12 15.53 -7.32
N PHE A 178 0.53 15.22 -8.56
CA PHE A 178 -0.32 15.41 -9.73
C PHE A 178 -1.66 14.66 -9.66
N ARG A 179 -1.72 13.50 -8.99
CA ARG A 179 -2.92 12.65 -8.94
C ARG A 179 -3.95 13.12 -7.92
N MET A 180 -3.51 13.89 -6.95
CA MET A 180 -4.34 14.26 -5.83
C MET A 180 -5.17 15.54 -6.10
N HIS A 181 -4.91 16.25 -7.22
CA HIS A 181 -5.66 17.37 -7.84
C HIS A 181 -6.27 18.44 -6.88
N ARG A 182 -5.72 19.68 -6.94
CA ARG A 182 -6.13 20.99 -6.31
C ARG A 182 -5.35 21.40 -5.04
N PRO A 183 -5.23 22.72 -4.72
CA PRO A 183 -4.39 23.24 -3.63
C PRO A 183 -4.98 22.93 -2.24
N TRP A 184 -4.76 21.70 -1.82
CA TRP A 184 -4.32 21.24 -0.51
C TRP A 184 -4.70 21.98 0.76
N GLN A 185 -5.47 21.28 1.59
CA GLN A 185 -5.26 21.27 3.03
C GLN A 185 -4.39 20.05 3.36
N PHE A 186 -3.07 20.19 3.31
CA PHE A 186 -2.18 19.16 3.86
C PHE A 186 -2.32 19.19 5.38
N ARG A 187 -2.67 18.04 5.95
CA ARG A 187 -2.37 17.79 7.35
C ARG A 187 -1.17 16.87 7.37
N VAL A 188 0.01 17.49 7.49
CA VAL A 188 1.23 16.75 7.78
C VAL A 188 1.22 16.53 9.28
N PHE A 189 0.94 15.31 9.69
CA PHE A 189 1.10 14.94 11.09
C PHE A 189 2.57 14.60 11.30
N GLN A 190 3.24 15.41 12.12
CA GLN A 190 4.54 15.03 12.64
C GLN A 190 4.33 13.84 13.55
N VAL A 191 4.68 12.67 13.02
CA VAL A 191 4.65 11.41 13.72
C VAL A 191 5.35 11.56 15.08
N GLY A 192 4.60 11.30 16.15
CA GLY A 192 4.96 11.55 17.54
C GLY A 192 3.85 12.30 18.27
N HIS A 193 3.38 13.41 17.70
CA HIS A 193 2.36 14.25 18.36
C HIS A 193 0.99 13.59 18.49
N TYR A 194 0.58 12.78 17.51
CA TYR A 194 -0.75 12.13 17.53
C TYR A 194 -0.85 11.03 18.60
N TYR A 195 0.28 10.40 18.95
CA TYR A 195 0.36 9.34 19.97
C TYR A 195 0.66 9.87 21.37
N GLU A 196 1.24 11.07 21.51
CA GLU A 196 1.39 11.74 22.81
C GLU A 196 0.04 12.31 23.30
N THR A 197 -0.85 12.72 22.40
CA THR A 197 -2.14 13.33 22.76
C THR A 197 -3.30 12.34 22.91
N ARG A 198 -3.15 11.11 22.42
CA ARG A 198 -4.13 10.04 22.62
C ARG A 198 -3.52 9.15 23.70
N GLU A 199 -4.01 9.25 24.93
CA GLU A 199 -3.56 8.39 26.05
C GLU A 199 -3.33 6.98 25.52
N ARG A 200 -2.11 6.45 25.74
CA ARG A 200 -1.78 5.07 25.45
C ARG A 200 -2.78 4.20 26.19
N ASP A 201 -3.83 3.79 25.50
CA ASP A 201 -4.70 2.76 25.99
C ASP A 201 -3.89 1.46 25.85
N ASP A 202 -3.22 1.06 26.93
CA ASP A 202 -2.41 -0.16 27.01
C ASP A 202 -3.19 -1.40 26.56
N SER A 203 -4.54 -1.34 26.59
CA SER A 203 -5.40 -2.38 26.04
C SER A 203 -5.30 -2.52 24.52
N HIS A 204 -5.06 -1.43 23.78
CA HIS A 204 -4.92 -1.44 22.32
C HIS A 204 -3.59 -2.05 21.88
N GLU A 205 -2.48 -1.71 22.57
CA GLU A 205 -1.16 -2.30 22.29
C GLU A 205 -1.13 -3.80 22.65
N ALA A 206 -1.77 -4.20 23.77
CA ALA A 206 -1.93 -5.61 24.12
C ALA A 206 -2.84 -6.37 23.13
N LEU A 207 -3.86 -5.73 22.55
CA LEU A 207 -4.68 -6.29 21.47
C LEU A 207 -3.86 -6.48 20.18
N ILE A 208 -2.97 -5.54 19.88
CA ILE A 208 -2.03 -5.58 18.73
C ILE A 208 -0.89 -6.58 18.93
N LYS A 209 -0.49 -6.89 20.16
CA LYS A 209 0.52 -7.94 20.41
C LYS A 209 -0.10 -9.34 20.47
N SER A 210 -1.29 -9.48 21.07
CA SER A 210 -1.94 -10.78 21.24
C SER A 210 -2.58 -11.35 19.96
N ARG A 211 -3.04 -10.50 19.04
CA ARG A 211 -3.75 -10.93 17.80
C ARG A 211 -2.85 -11.20 16.59
N PHE A 212 -1.53 -11.06 16.72
CA PHE A 212 -0.62 -10.95 15.57
C PHE A 212 0.60 -11.89 15.66
N LYS A 213 0.34 -13.19 15.82
CA LYS A 213 1.34 -14.27 15.89
C LYS A 213 2.00 -14.69 14.56
N SER A 214 1.69 -14.08 13.41
CA SER A 214 2.12 -14.58 12.07
C SER A 214 3.32 -13.85 11.45
N TRP A 215 4.25 -13.37 12.29
CA TRP A 215 5.41 -12.60 11.85
C TRP A 215 6.36 -13.36 10.92
N ASP A 216 6.49 -14.67 11.10
CA ASP A 216 7.36 -15.51 10.27
C ASP A 216 6.91 -15.51 8.81
N LEU A 217 5.60 -15.41 8.55
CA LEU A 217 5.05 -15.39 7.19
C LEU A 217 5.38 -14.08 6.45
N VAL A 218 5.39 -12.95 7.15
CA VAL A 218 5.71 -11.63 6.56
C VAL A 218 7.21 -11.52 6.29
N ARG A 219 8.06 -11.93 7.24
CA ARG A 219 9.53 -11.98 7.05
C ARG A 219 9.92 -12.93 5.92
N PHE A 220 9.29 -14.11 5.85
CA PHE A 220 9.46 -15.06 4.76
C PHE A 220 9.07 -14.46 3.40
N LYS A 221 7.90 -13.82 3.29
CA LYS A 221 7.44 -13.19 2.04
C LYS A 221 8.31 -11.99 1.62
N LEU A 222 8.87 -11.26 2.58
CA LEU A 222 9.76 -10.12 2.30
C LEU A 222 11.22 -10.53 2.03
N GLY A 223 11.58 -11.81 2.19
CA GLY A 223 12.97 -12.27 2.06
C GLY A 223 13.90 -11.73 3.16
N ILE A 224 13.35 -11.30 4.30
CA ILE A 224 14.07 -10.70 5.44
C ILE A 224 14.28 -11.77 6.53
N LEU A 225 14.44 -13.05 6.16
CA LEU A 225 14.88 -14.03 7.14
C LEU A 225 16.35 -13.74 7.49
N PRO A 226 16.74 -13.86 8.77
CA PRO A 226 18.13 -13.74 9.16
C PRO A 226 18.95 -14.77 8.37
N ARG A 227 20.22 -14.45 8.09
CA ARG A 227 21.21 -15.48 7.79
C ARG A 227 20.99 -16.58 8.82
N VAL A 228 20.75 -17.80 8.36
CA VAL A 228 20.90 -18.99 9.19
C VAL A 228 22.30 -18.81 9.79
N GLU A 229 22.37 -18.56 11.10
CA GLU A 229 23.65 -18.66 11.79
C GLU A 229 24.09 -20.10 11.52
N GLU A 230 25.14 -20.25 10.72
CA GLU A 230 25.82 -21.53 10.58
C GLU A 230 26.22 -21.91 12.00
N GLU A 231 25.55 -22.91 12.57
CA GLU A 231 25.95 -23.52 13.83
C GLU A 231 27.39 -24.02 13.64
N GLU A 232 28.35 -23.33 14.25
CA GLU A 232 29.71 -23.84 14.48
C GLU A 232 29.73 -24.91 15.58
#